data_AF-A0A1M7BRV4-F1
#
_entry.id   AF-A0A1M7BRV4-F1
#
_cell.length_a   1.000
_cell.length_b   1.000
_cell.length_c   1.000
_cell.angle_alpha   90.00
_cell.angle_beta   90.00
_cell.angle_gamma   90.00
#
_symmetry.space_group_name_H-M   'P 1'
#
loop_
_entity.id
_entity.type
_entity.pdbx_description
1 polymer ?
#
loop_
_entity_poly.entity_id
_entity_poly.type
_entity_poly.pdbx_seq_one_letter_code
_entity_poly.pdbx_strand_id
1 'polypeptide(L)'
;MKTPVVLSIALSTLFSFSVSGPASGQDEDDIFAFIPAGGRTLLETVREAGLPQNLAARIAETGGDHTVWREALDAEKAGTPALGVLDDWQTNTLANYLAANTPLDPGGVLPRDGRDMALQLCQSCHIITVVITQDRTREAWLGTMNSPSHVEIETTEAERGLLADYLVINAGIPIDLVPPELRAGGASY
;
A
#
# COMPACT_ATOMS: atom_id res chain seq x y z
N MET A 1 64.44 54.14 23.36
CA MET A 1 64.66 53.09 22.35
C MET A 1 63.76 51.92 22.68
N LYS A 2 62.88 51.54 21.74
CA LYS A 2 61.79 50.58 21.93
C LYS A 2 62.29 49.15 21.63
N THR A 3 62.14 48.25 22.58
CA THR A 3 62.31 46.79 22.41
C THR A 3 61.01 46.19 21.86
N PRO A 4 61.04 45.34 20.82
CA PRO A 4 59.85 44.66 20.33
C PRO A 4 59.56 43.40 21.15
N VAL A 5 58.28 43.21 21.47
CA VAL A 5 57.72 41.97 22.04
C VAL A 5 57.36 41.04 20.89
N VAL A 6 57.88 39.82 20.93
CA VAL A 6 57.56 38.74 19.98
C VAL A 6 56.26 38.06 20.46
N LEU A 7 55.24 38.06 19.61
CA LEU A 7 53.95 37.41 19.86
C LEU A 7 53.96 36.02 19.22
N SER A 8 53.99 34.96 20.03
CA SER A 8 53.84 33.58 19.58
C SER A 8 52.36 33.26 19.33
N ILE A 9 52.02 32.89 18.10
CA ILE A 9 50.69 32.40 17.72
C ILE A 9 50.71 30.87 17.82
N ALA A 10 49.97 30.33 18.79
CA ALA A 10 49.70 28.89 18.89
C ALA A 10 48.56 28.53 17.91
N LEU A 11 48.86 27.67 16.94
CA LEU A 11 47.93 27.18 15.93
C LEU A 11 47.22 25.93 16.48
N SER A 12 45.99 26.08 16.97
CA SER A 12 45.16 24.96 17.42
C SER A 12 44.37 24.39 16.25
N THR A 13 44.77 23.21 15.76
CA THR A 13 44.03 22.43 14.77
C THR A 13 42.88 21.66 15.44
N LEU A 14 41.64 22.06 15.14
CA LEU A 14 40.43 21.30 15.50
C LEU A 14 40.23 20.18 14.46
N PHE A 15 40.36 18.93 14.90
CA PHE A 15 39.95 17.75 14.13
C PHE A 15 38.43 17.56 14.28
N SER A 16 37.67 17.89 13.23
CA SER A 16 36.26 17.51 13.13
C SER A 16 36.16 16.04 12.72
N PHE A 17 35.78 15.18 13.66
CA PHE A 17 35.34 13.82 13.35
C PHE A 17 33.89 13.87 12.85
N SER A 18 33.69 13.70 11.55
CA SER A 18 32.37 13.36 11.01
C SER A 18 32.05 11.92 11.39
N VAL A 19 31.14 11.72 12.33
CA VAL A 19 30.51 10.41 12.55
C VAL A 19 29.60 10.16 11.35
N SER A 20 30.09 9.39 10.39
CA SER A 20 29.22 8.69 9.44
C SER A 20 28.40 7.70 10.25
N GLY A 21 27.16 8.07 10.59
CA GLY A 21 26.17 7.11 11.07
C GLY A 21 25.97 6.03 10.00
N PRO A 22 25.60 4.80 10.39
CA PRO A 22 25.18 3.82 9.42
C PRO A 22 24.02 4.43 8.64
N ALA A 23 24.18 4.53 7.31
CA ALA A 23 23.06 4.73 6.44
C ALA A 23 22.09 3.58 6.72
N SER A 24 21.00 3.88 7.43
CA SER A 24 19.80 3.06 7.41
C SER A 24 19.51 2.79 5.94
N GLY A 25 19.43 1.52 5.56
CA GLY A 25 18.99 1.13 4.22
C GLY A 25 17.66 1.81 3.97
N GLN A 26 17.68 2.86 3.15
CA GLN A 26 16.48 3.30 2.46
C GLN A 26 16.09 2.11 1.59
N ASP A 27 14.84 1.70 1.77
CA ASP A 27 14.13 0.71 1.00
C ASP A 27 14.69 0.62 -0.42
N GLU A 28 15.10 -0.58 -0.85
CA GLU A 28 15.14 -0.87 -2.28
C GLU A 28 13.72 -0.53 -2.76
N ASP A 29 13.59 0.56 -3.53
CA ASP A 29 12.32 1.13 -3.98
C ASP A 29 11.38 -0.01 -4.38
N ASP A 30 10.23 -0.16 -3.70
CA ASP A 30 9.23 -1.15 -4.11
C ASP A 30 8.88 -0.84 -5.57
N ILE A 31 9.40 -1.66 -6.49
CA ILE A 31 9.23 -1.47 -7.94
C ILE A 31 7.75 -1.49 -8.33
N PHE A 32 6.87 -1.94 -7.43
CA PHE A 32 5.42 -1.96 -7.56
C PHE A 32 4.72 -0.88 -6.72
N ALA A 33 5.42 0.15 -6.23
CA ALA A 33 4.83 1.27 -5.50
C ALA A 33 3.81 2.07 -6.32
N PHE A 34 3.90 2.01 -7.65
CA PHE A 34 2.91 2.58 -8.56
C PHE A 34 1.57 1.81 -8.55
N ILE A 35 1.57 0.56 -8.07
CA ILE A 35 0.36 -0.24 -7.87
C ILE A 35 -0.22 0.15 -6.51
N PRO A 36 -1.43 0.72 -6.48
CA PRO A 36 -1.92 1.34 -5.28
C PRO A 36 -2.12 0.37 -4.10
N ALA A 37 -1.86 0.83 -2.88
CA ALA A 37 -1.92 0.01 -1.66
C ALA A 37 -3.28 -0.71 -1.52
N GLY A 38 -3.24 -1.98 -1.12
CA GLY A 38 -4.45 -2.75 -0.83
C GLY A 38 -4.97 -2.50 0.59
N GLY A 39 -6.18 -2.96 0.87
CA GLY A 39 -6.84 -2.66 2.15
C GLY A 39 -6.19 -3.30 3.39
N ARG A 40 -5.47 -4.42 3.26
CA ARG A 40 -4.68 -4.99 4.37
C ARG A 40 -3.55 -4.02 4.71
N THR A 41 -2.80 -3.59 3.68
CA THR A 41 -1.70 -2.63 3.84
C THR A 41 -2.20 -1.32 4.46
N LEU A 42 -3.35 -0.82 4.00
CA LEU A 42 -3.95 0.40 4.55
C LEU A 42 -4.39 0.22 6.01
N LEU A 43 -4.95 -0.93 6.38
CA LEU A 43 -5.31 -1.22 7.76
C LEU A 43 -4.07 -1.34 8.66
N GLU A 44 -2.99 -1.94 8.17
CA GLU A 44 -1.70 -2.01 8.86
C GLU A 44 -1.14 -0.60 9.11
N THR A 45 -1.12 0.27 8.10
CA THR A 45 -0.72 1.68 8.26
C THR A 45 -1.55 2.40 9.32
N VAL A 46 -2.88 2.22 9.32
CA VAL A 46 -3.76 2.83 10.33
C VAL A 46 -3.48 2.25 11.72
N ARG A 47 -3.20 0.94 11.83
CA ARG A 47 -2.83 0.29 13.09
C ARG A 47 -1.54 0.87 13.66
N GLU A 48 -0.51 1.00 12.84
CA GLU A 48 0.79 1.55 13.22
C GLU A 48 0.69 3.02 13.65
N ALA A 49 -0.17 3.80 12.98
CA ALA A 49 -0.45 5.19 13.34
C ALA A 49 -1.42 5.35 14.53
N GLY A 50 -1.98 4.24 15.05
CA GLY A 50 -2.92 4.22 16.17
C GLY A 50 -4.37 4.05 15.74
N LEU A 51 -4.79 2.80 15.52
CA LEU A 51 -6.17 2.45 15.20
C LEU A 51 -7.12 2.87 16.35
N PRO A 52 -8.19 3.65 16.07
CA PRO A 52 -9.17 4.03 17.09
C PRO A 52 -9.81 2.82 17.75
N GLN A 53 -9.96 2.86 19.08
CA GLN A 53 -10.55 1.75 19.84
C GLN A 53 -11.98 1.43 19.38
N ASN A 54 -12.78 2.44 19.05
CA ASN A 54 -14.14 2.26 18.54
C ASN A 54 -14.14 1.51 17.20
N LEU A 55 -13.24 1.90 16.29
CA LEU A 55 -13.10 1.22 15.00
C LEU A 55 -12.56 -0.20 15.18
N ALA A 56 -11.58 -0.41 16.06
CA ALA A 56 -11.04 -1.74 16.37
C ALA A 56 -12.14 -2.66 16.94
N ALA A 57 -12.93 -2.19 17.90
CA ALA A 57 -14.06 -2.95 18.45
C ALA A 57 -15.09 -3.29 17.36
N ARG A 58 -15.43 -2.32 16.49
CA ARG A 58 -16.37 -2.55 15.39
C ARG A 58 -15.84 -3.60 14.40
N ILE A 59 -14.57 -3.54 14.03
CA ILE A 59 -13.89 -4.53 13.15
C ILE A 59 -13.95 -5.94 13.78
N ALA A 60 -13.80 -6.04 15.10
CA ALA A 60 -13.82 -7.32 15.82
C ALA A 60 -15.22 -7.92 15.98
N GLU A 61 -16.24 -7.08 16.13
CA GLU A 61 -17.57 -7.50 16.57
C GLU A 61 -18.62 -7.52 15.47
N THR A 62 -18.39 -6.76 14.38
CA THR A 62 -19.40 -6.55 13.35
C THR A 62 -18.87 -6.91 11.97
N GLY A 63 -19.77 -7.41 11.11
CA GLY A 63 -19.59 -7.40 9.67
C GLY A 63 -20.40 -6.26 9.05
N GLY A 64 -20.26 -6.08 7.74
CA GLY A 64 -21.01 -5.06 7.01
C GLY A 64 -20.63 -5.04 5.55
N ASP A 65 -21.48 -4.46 4.71
CA ASP A 65 -21.12 -4.18 3.33
C ASP A 65 -20.18 -2.97 3.23
N HIS A 66 -19.77 -2.65 2.00
CA HIS A 66 -18.92 -1.51 1.71
C HIS A 66 -19.45 -0.18 2.27
N THR A 67 -20.75 0.08 2.15
CA THR A 67 -21.38 1.33 2.60
C THR A 67 -21.26 1.47 4.10
N VAL A 68 -21.56 0.38 4.83
CA VAL A 68 -21.45 0.34 6.30
C VAL A 68 -20.03 0.67 6.77
N TRP A 69 -19.02 0.14 6.10
CA TRP A 69 -17.61 0.40 6.44
C TRP A 69 -17.15 1.78 5.99
N ARG A 70 -17.63 2.27 4.85
CA ARG A 70 -17.29 3.62 4.39
C ARG A 70 -17.79 4.67 5.38
N GLU A 71 -19.04 4.56 5.80
CA GLU A 71 -19.62 5.45 6.81
C GLU A 71 -18.88 5.35 8.16
N ALA A 72 -18.47 4.14 8.56
CA ALA A 72 -17.68 3.93 9.77
C ALA A 72 -16.33 4.67 9.74
N LEU A 73 -15.62 4.55 8.62
CA LEU A 73 -14.31 5.19 8.44
C LEU A 73 -14.45 6.71 8.39
N ASP A 74 -15.45 7.23 7.66
CA ASP A 74 -15.69 8.67 7.56
C ASP A 74 -16.09 9.30 8.91
N ALA A 75 -16.86 8.59 9.74
CA ALA A 75 -17.22 9.06 11.08
C ALA A 75 -16.00 9.21 12.00
N GLU A 76 -15.01 8.32 11.88
CA GLU A 76 -13.80 8.31 12.72
C GLU A 76 -12.69 9.23 12.18
N LYS A 77 -12.71 9.58 10.88
CA LYS A 77 -11.69 10.43 10.22
C LYS A 77 -11.48 11.78 10.90
N ALA A 78 -12.55 12.46 11.31
CA ALA A 78 -12.45 13.81 11.87
C ALA A 78 -11.70 13.85 13.22
N GLY A 79 -11.72 12.75 13.98
CA GLY A 79 -11.06 12.63 15.28
C GLY A 79 -9.74 11.86 15.28
N THR A 80 -9.37 11.27 14.14
CA THR A 80 -8.29 10.27 14.07
C THR A 80 -7.25 10.66 13.03
N PRO A 81 -6.07 11.18 13.43
CA PRO A 81 -4.99 11.47 12.50
C PRO A 81 -4.60 10.29 11.60
N ALA A 82 -4.59 9.07 12.14
CA ALA A 82 -4.28 7.83 11.41
C ALA A 82 -5.23 7.58 10.22
N LEU A 83 -6.50 8.00 10.31
CA LEU A 83 -7.47 7.89 9.22
C LEU A 83 -7.53 9.17 8.39
N GLY A 84 -7.22 10.33 8.97
CA GLY A 84 -7.24 11.62 8.30
C GLY A 84 -6.19 11.77 7.19
N VAL A 85 -5.14 10.93 7.18
CA VAL A 85 -4.17 10.87 6.08
C VAL A 85 -4.69 10.09 4.87
N LEU A 86 -5.72 9.26 5.04
CA LEU A 86 -6.27 8.48 3.94
C LEU A 86 -7.16 9.36 3.07
N ASP A 87 -6.83 9.44 1.78
CA ASP A 87 -7.70 10.09 0.81
C ASP A 87 -8.99 9.28 0.59
N ASP A 88 -9.90 9.81 -0.22
CA ASP A 88 -11.18 9.16 -0.48
C ASP A 88 -11.03 7.82 -1.19
N TRP A 89 -10.05 7.69 -2.05
CA TRP A 89 -9.80 6.49 -2.83
C TRP A 89 -9.19 5.37 -1.95
N GLN A 90 -8.20 5.70 -1.11
CA GLN A 90 -7.65 4.78 -0.09
C GLN A 90 -8.72 4.34 0.90
N THR A 91 -9.57 5.28 1.34
CA THR A 91 -10.67 4.97 2.26
C THR A 91 -11.69 4.04 1.60
N ASN A 92 -11.93 4.20 0.30
CA ASN A 92 -12.78 3.31 -0.48
C ASN A 92 -12.19 1.89 -0.59
N THR A 93 -10.87 1.78 -0.82
CA THR A 93 -10.16 0.50 -0.85
C THR A 93 -10.17 -0.20 0.51
N LEU A 94 -9.93 0.54 1.60
CA LEU A 94 -10.01 0.00 2.96
C LEU A 94 -11.43 -0.46 3.32
N ALA A 95 -12.47 0.32 2.96
CA ALA A 95 -13.86 -0.06 3.19
C ALA A 95 -14.23 -1.40 2.50
N ASN A 96 -13.79 -1.61 1.26
CA ASN A 96 -14.02 -2.88 0.56
C ASN A 96 -13.30 -4.05 1.22
N TYR A 97 -12.07 -3.84 1.68
CA TYR A 97 -11.35 -4.87 2.41
C TYR A 97 -12.04 -5.26 3.71
N LEU A 98 -12.50 -4.28 4.51
CA LEU A 98 -13.25 -4.55 5.73
C LEU A 98 -14.57 -5.27 5.42
N ALA A 99 -15.27 -4.88 4.36
CA ALA A 99 -16.52 -5.54 3.96
C ALA A 99 -16.34 -7.03 3.64
N ALA A 100 -15.20 -7.41 3.06
CA ALA A 100 -14.92 -8.80 2.72
C ALA A 100 -14.40 -9.64 3.89
N ASN A 101 -13.76 -9.02 4.89
CA ASN A 101 -12.97 -9.75 5.90
C ASN A 101 -13.51 -9.64 7.33
N THR A 102 -14.44 -8.71 7.60
CA THR A 102 -14.99 -8.53 8.95
C THR A 102 -16.17 -9.45 9.23
N PRO A 103 -16.35 -9.91 10.48
CA PRO A 103 -15.53 -9.61 11.66
C PRO A 103 -14.14 -10.27 11.62
N LEU A 104 -13.11 -9.56 12.09
CA LEU A 104 -11.72 -10.07 12.20
C LEU A 104 -11.01 -9.53 13.45
N ASP A 105 -9.95 -10.20 13.91
CA ASP A 105 -9.10 -9.68 14.99
C ASP A 105 -8.24 -8.50 14.48
N PRO A 106 -8.51 -7.25 14.90
CA PRO A 106 -7.75 -6.09 14.43
C PRO A 106 -6.30 -6.07 14.90
N GLY A 107 -5.95 -6.85 15.94
CA GLY A 107 -4.59 -7.05 16.42
C GLY A 107 -3.88 -8.25 15.78
N GLY A 108 -4.63 -9.12 15.11
CA GLY A 108 -4.17 -10.39 14.60
C GLY A 108 -3.46 -10.33 13.25
N VAL A 109 -3.22 -11.52 12.71
CA VAL A 109 -2.76 -11.70 11.31
C VAL A 109 -3.93 -11.39 10.40
N LEU A 110 -3.75 -10.42 9.52
CA LEU A 110 -4.79 -9.96 8.61
C LEU A 110 -4.84 -10.84 7.35
N PRO A 111 -6.03 -11.18 6.83
CA PRO A 111 -6.16 -11.86 5.54
C PRO A 111 -5.51 -11.05 4.41
N ARG A 112 -4.91 -11.73 3.43
CA ARG A 112 -4.35 -11.10 2.23
C ARG A 112 -5.37 -10.23 1.52
N ASP A 113 -4.94 -9.09 0.97
CA ASP A 113 -5.79 -8.20 0.20
C ASP A 113 -5.66 -8.39 -1.31
N GLY A 114 -6.41 -7.61 -2.09
CA GLY A 114 -6.35 -7.66 -3.54
C GLY A 114 -5.01 -7.26 -4.15
N ARG A 115 -4.23 -6.36 -3.52
CA ARG A 115 -2.87 -6.02 -4.00
C ARG A 115 -1.94 -7.20 -3.78
N ASP A 116 -1.98 -7.81 -2.60
CA ASP A 116 -1.20 -9.01 -2.28
C ASP A 116 -1.49 -10.11 -3.31
N MET A 117 -2.77 -10.38 -3.58
CA MET A 117 -3.18 -11.38 -4.55
C MET A 117 -2.80 -11.00 -5.98
N ALA A 118 -2.90 -9.74 -6.38
CA ALA A 118 -2.48 -9.31 -7.72
C ALA A 118 -0.96 -9.52 -7.91
N LEU A 119 -0.14 -9.10 -6.94
CA LEU A 119 1.32 -9.25 -7.01
C LEU A 119 1.79 -10.70 -6.82
N GLN A 120 1.07 -11.51 -6.05
CA GLN A 120 1.43 -12.91 -5.83
C GLN A 120 0.95 -13.81 -6.97
N LEU A 121 -0.29 -13.64 -7.42
CA LEU A 121 -0.97 -14.58 -8.30
C LEU A 121 -0.93 -14.12 -9.75
N CYS A 122 -1.25 -12.85 -10.03
CA CYS A 122 -1.34 -12.36 -11.41
C CYS A 122 0.03 -12.12 -12.04
N GLN A 123 1.01 -11.66 -11.26
CA GLN A 123 2.40 -11.49 -11.69
C GLN A 123 3.15 -12.82 -11.88
N SER A 124 2.63 -13.94 -11.35
CA SER A 124 3.33 -15.23 -11.36
C SER A 124 3.53 -15.83 -12.75
N CYS A 125 2.62 -15.54 -13.69
CA CYS A 125 2.64 -16.09 -15.05
C CYS A 125 3.05 -15.06 -16.12
N HIS A 126 2.71 -13.79 -15.93
CA HIS A 126 3.02 -12.70 -16.85
C HIS A 126 3.10 -11.38 -16.09
N ILE A 127 3.77 -10.39 -16.67
CA ILE A 127 3.99 -9.09 -16.04
C ILE A 127 2.67 -8.44 -15.59
N ILE A 128 2.66 -7.93 -14.36
CA ILE A 128 1.48 -7.38 -13.68
C ILE A 128 0.86 -6.22 -14.45
N THR A 129 1.67 -5.51 -15.25
CA THR A 129 1.24 -4.43 -16.14
C THR A 129 0.15 -4.85 -17.11
N VAL A 130 0.09 -6.13 -17.52
CA VAL A 130 -1.01 -6.66 -18.34
C VAL A 130 -2.33 -6.58 -17.58
N VAL A 131 -2.33 -6.65 -16.25
CA VAL A 131 -3.53 -6.62 -15.41
C VAL A 131 -3.86 -5.19 -14.96
N ILE A 132 -2.90 -4.49 -14.35
CA ILE A 132 -3.19 -3.21 -13.68
C ILE A 132 -3.53 -2.06 -14.63
N THR A 133 -3.26 -2.20 -15.93
CA THR A 133 -3.61 -1.18 -16.95
C THR A 133 -4.99 -1.43 -17.56
N GLN A 134 -5.64 -2.55 -17.27
CA GLN A 134 -6.98 -2.81 -17.78
C GLN A 134 -8.02 -2.16 -16.86
N ASP A 135 -8.94 -1.40 -17.46
CA ASP A 135 -10.16 -0.93 -16.81
C ASP A 135 -11.31 -1.88 -17.20
N ARG A 136 -11.89 -2.56 -16.22
CA ARG A 136 -12.89 -3.60 -16.43
C ARG A 136 -13.90 -3.66 -15.30
N THR A 137 -15.10 -4.11 -15.63
CA THR A 137 -16.12 -4.39 -14.62
C THR A 137 -15.72 -5.59 -13.76
N ARG A 138 -16.35 -5.69 -12.59
CA ARG A 138 -16.19 -6.81 -11.66
C ARG A 138 -16.44 -8.16 -12.32
N GLU A 139 -17.52 -8.26 -13.10
CA GLU A 139 -17.92 -9.50 -13.80
C GLU A 139 -16.88 -9.90 -14.84
N ALA A 140 -16.30 -8.92 -15.54
CA ALA A 140 -15.24 -9.17 -16.50
C ALA A 140 -13.96 -9.68 -15.82
N TRP A 141 -13.61 -9.15 -14.64
CA TRP A 141 -12.50 -9.66 -13.83
C TRP A 141 -12.74 -11.09 -13.33
N LEU A 142 -13.93 -11.36 -12.77
CA LEU A 142 -14.31 -12.70 -12.36
C LEU A 142 -14.33 -13.68 -13.54
N GLY A 143 -14.81 -13.25 -14.70
CA GLY A 143 -14.76 -14.04 -15.93
C GLY A 143 -13.33 -14.42 -16.35
N THR A 144 -12.38 -13.50 -16.23
CA THR A 144 -10.95 -13.78 -16.49
C THR A 144 -10.38 -14.76 -15.49
N MET A 145 -10.66 -14.58 -14.20
CA MET A 145 -10.20 -15.48 -13.14
C MET A 145 -10.77 -16.89 -13.29
N ASN A 146 -12.02 -17.02 -13.73
CA ASN A 146 -12.70 -18.30 -13.94
C ASN A 146 -12.47 -18.92 -15.33
N SER A 147 -11.64 -18.30 -16.17
CA SER A 147 -11.31 -18.86 -17.48
C SER A 147 -10.46 -20.13 -17.35
N PRO A 148 -10.49 -21.04 -18.33
CA PRO A 148 -9.71 -22.29 -18.29
C PRO A 148 -8.20 -22.08 -18.07
N SER A 149 -7.64 -20.92 -18.45
CA SER A 149 -6.22 -20.61 -18.25
C SER A 149 -5.86 -20.11 -16.84
N HIS A 150 -6.84 -19.77 -16.00
CA HIS A 150 -6.61 -19.23 -14.65
C HIS A 150 -7.34 -19.99 -13.54
N VAL A 151 -8.20 -20.94 -13.89
CA VAL A 151 -9.01 -21.67 -12.90
C VAL A 151 -8.16 -22.51 -11.94
N GLU A 152 -6.97 -22.95 -12.36
CA GLU A 152 -6.04 -23.73 -11.53
C GLU A 152 -5.28 -22.88 -10.49
N ILE A 153 -5.36 -21.55 -10.55
CA ILE A 153 -4.75 -20.68 -9.52
C ILE A 153 -5.53 -20.85 -8.22
N GLU A 154 -4.84 -21.29 -7.17
CA GLU A 154 -5.42 -21.57 -5.86
C GLU A 154 -5.95 -20.29 -5.19
N THR A 155 -7.28 -20.18 -5.19
CA THR A 155 -8.05 -19.10 -4.59
C THR A 155 -9.42 -19.62 -4.19
N THR A 156 -9.94 -19.10 -3.08
CA THR A 156 -11.35 -19.28 -2.71
C THR A 156 -12.25 -18.35 -3.54
N GLU A 157 -13.56 -18.61 -3.55
CA GLU A 157 -14.54 -17.71 -4.19
C GLU A 157 -14.52 -16.30 -3.57
N ALA A 158 -14.37 -16.23 -2.24
CA ALA A 158 -14.26 -14.96 -1.52
C ALA A 158 -13.00 -14.17 -1.94
N GLU A 159 -11.87 -14.85 -2.10
CA GLU A 159 -10.62 -14.24 -2.57
C GLU A 159 -10.71 -13.75 -4.02
N ARG A 160 -11.36 -14.53 -4.90
CA ARG A 160 -11.63 -14.07 -6.29
C ARG A 160 -12.53 -12.83 -6.29
N GLY A 161 -13.53 -12.79 -5.42
CA GLY A 161 -14.36 -11.61 -5.20
C GLY A 161 -13.53 -10.40 -4.76
N LEU A 162 -12.75 -10.56 -3.69
CA LEU A 162 -11.90 -9.50 -3.14
C LEU A 162 -10.86 -8.99 -4.15
N LEU A 163 -10.25 -9.88 -4.94
CA LEU A 163 -9.33 -9.49 -6.00
C LEU A 163 -10.06 -8.71 -7.11
N ALA A 164 -11.25 -9.16 -7.53
CA ALA A 164 -12.04 -8.44 -8.53
C ALA A 164 -12.40 -7.04 -8.04
N ASP A 165 -12.89 -6.92 -6.80
CA ASP A 165 -13.31 -5.66 -6.20
C ASP A 165 -12.12 -4.68 -6.05
N TYR A 166 -10.95 -5.19 -5.65
CA TYR A 166 -9.72 -4.41 -5.65
C TYR A 166 -9.36 -3.91 -7.06
N LEU A 167 -9.38 -4.78 -8.08
CA LEU A 167 -9.02 -4.39 -9.45
C LEU A 167 -10.02 -3.39 -10.06
N VAL A 168 -11.31 -3.46 -9.72
CA VAL A 168 -12.30 -2.44 -10.15
C VAL A 168 -11.93 -1.05 -9.63
N ILE A 169 -11.36 -0.95 -8.42
CA ILE A 169 -11.05 0.32 -7.76
C ILE A 169 -9.64 0.82 -8.07
N ASN A 170 -8.68 -0.10 -8.22
CA ASN A 170 -7.24 0.19 -8.18
C ASN A 170 -6.53 -0.07 -9.52
N ALA A 171 -7.16 -0.74 -10.49
CA ALA A 171 -6.60 -0.94 -11.83
C ALA A 171 -6.96 0.23 -12.77
N GLY A 172 -6.86 0.02 -14.08
CA GLY A 172 -7.02 1.10 -15.08
C GLY A 172 -5.90 2.14 -15.02
N ILE A 173 -4.74 1.78 -14.48
CA ILE A 173 -3.59 2.69 -14.35
C ILE A 173 -3.10 3.06 -15.75
N PRO A 174 -3.03 4.35 -16.10
CA PRO A 174 -2.46 4.80 -17.37
C PRO A 174 -1.03 4.27 -17.56
N ILE A 175 -0.72 3.78 -18.77
CA ILE A 175 0.58 3.13 -19.06
C ILE A 175 1.77 4.07 -18.86
N ASP A 176 1.58 5.38 -18.99
CA ASP A 176 2.59 6.41 -18.76
C ASP A 176 2.96 6.56 -17.27
N LEU A 177 2.08 6.16 -16.36
CA LEU A 177 2.36 6.06 -14.92
C LEU A 177 3.07 4.76 -14.52
N VAL A 178 3.11 3.76 -15.41
CA VAL A 178 3.84 2.52 -15.18
C VAL A 178 5.34 2.77 -15.43
N PRO A 179 6.25 2.32 -14.55
CA PRO A 179 7.70 2.42 -14.77
C PRO A 179 8.09 1.83 -16.14
N PRO A 180 8.91 2.52 -16.96
CA PRO A 180 9.26 2.07 -18.31
C PRO A 180 9.78 0.63 -18.38
N GLU A 181 10.57 0.22 -17.40
CA GLU A 181 11.13 -1.12 -17.24
C GLU A 181 10.07 -2.21 -16.99
N LEU A 182 8.87 -1.82 -16.54
CA LEU A 182 7.73 -2.71 -16.31
C LEU A 182 6.66 -2.62 -17.40
N ARG A 183 6.84 -1.82 -18.45
CA ARG A 183 5.93 -1.79 -19.60
C ARG A 183 6.19 -3.01 -20.48
N ALA A 184 5.18 -3.88 -20.63
CA ALA A 184 5.31 -5.09 -21.44
C ALA A 184 5.83 -4.76 -22.86
N GLY A 185 6.92 -5.40 -23.27
CA GLY A 185 7.40 -5.40 -24.66
C GLY A 185 7.96 -4.10 -25.22
N GLY A 186 8.41 -3.13 -24.40
CA GLY A 186 8.98 -1.88 -24.92
C GLY A 186 7.94 -0.99 -25.61
N ALA A 187 6.67 -1.08 -25.22
CA ALA A 187 5.61 -0.24 -25.76
C ALA A 187 5.80 1.24 -25.36
N SER A 188 6.37 2.01 -26.28
CA SER A 188 6.19 3.46 -26.38
C SER A 188 4.96 3.73 -27.24
N TYR A 189 3.93 4.37 -26.68
CA TYR A 189 2.89 5.04 -27.47
C TYR A 189 3.24 6.51 -27.60
#